data_AF-A0A6N8Z3K4-F1
#
_entry.id   AF-A0A6N8Z3K4-F1
#
_cell.length_a   1.000
_cell.length_b   1.000
_cell.length_c   1.000
_cell.angle_alpha   90.00
_cell.angle_beta   90.00
_cell.angle_gamma   90.00
#
_symmetry.space_group_name_H-M   'P 1'
#
loop_
_entity.id
_entity.type
_entity.pdbx_description
1 polymer ?
#
loop_
_entity_poly.entity_id
_entity_poly.type
_entity_poly.pdbx_seq_one_letter_code
_entity_poly.pdbx_strand_id
1 'polypeptide(L)'
;MPPLPPTRQLIPMALAGLLATAIVAFIVAVLFISWFSNPPFGWGNAPDQPIPFPHTVHAGAVEDGGHAIQCEFCHRNVTTGAAATVPAVEVCVICHKQVNGGNVKADHIAKEPEIGKITDESLSNIQRVLDKHSDGRPIDWERVHRMPDHVRFVHEAHLRFLTQGEPRQVTLPMGDEQPMNLPVPVQEACTVCHGDVAQMAEVQPQDNQSLKMGTCLDCHRQNSVSTDCTVCHK
;
A
#
# COMPACT_ATOMS: atom_id res chain seq x y z
N MET A 1 52.88 24.15 -35.74
CA MET A 1 51.88 23.07 -35.92
C MET A 1 52.47 21.80 -35.34
N PRO A 2 51.85 21.14 -34.35
CA PRO A 2 52.33 19.84 -33.88
C PRO A 2 52.18 18.78 -34.99
N PRO A 3 53.13 17.83 -35.12
CA PRO A 3 53.10 16.79 -36.16
C PRO A 3 51.92 15.83 -35.95
N LEU A 4 51.23 15.47 -37.04
CA LEU A 4 50.13 14.50 -37.02
C LEU A 4 50.66 13.11 -36.59
N PRO A 5 49.94 12.38 -35.72
CA PRO A 5 50.37 11.07 -35.25
C PRO A 5 50.38 10.04 -36.40
N PRO A 6 51.32 9.08 -36.40
CA PRO A 6 51.42 8.07 -37.45
C PRO A 6 50.19 7.16 -37.48
N THR A 7 49.74 6.77 -38.66
CA THR A 7 48.47 6.04 -38.93
C THR A 7 48.26 4.77 -38.09
N ARG A 8 49.35 4.15 -37.61
CA ARG A 8 49.32 2.98 -36.70
C ARG A 8 48.78 3.29 -35.29
N GLN A 9 48.84 4.54 -34.85
CA GLN A 9 48.35 4.97 -33.53
C GLN A 9 46.90 5.48 -33.58
N LEU A 10 46.35 5.74 -34.76
CA LEU A 10 44.96 6.20 -34.92
C LEU A 10 43.94 5.09 -34.62
N ILE A 11 44.22 3.85 -35.01
CA ILE A 11 43.35 2.68 -34.78
C ILE A 11 43.14 2.39 -33.28
N PRO A 12 44.19 2.26 -32.43
CA PRO A 12 43.98 2.00 -31.01
C PRO A 12 43.30 3.18 -30.28
N MET A 13 43.55 4.43 -30.69
CA MET A 13 42.84 5.58 -30.14
C MET A 13 41.35 5.59 -30.52
N ALA A 14 41.02 5.23 -31.77
CA ALA A 14 39.63 5.11 -32.22
C ALA A 14 38.88 3.99 -31.48
N LEU A 15 39.54 2.85 -31.25
CA LEU A 15 39.00 1.73 -30.46
C LEU A 15 38.79 2.12 -28.99
N ALA A 16 39.75 2.82 -28.37
CA ALA A 16 39.63 3.32 -27.01
C ALA A 16 38.49 4.35 -26.88
N GLY A 17 38.33 5.24 -27.87
CA GLY A 17 37.21 6.18 -27.94
C GLY A 17 35.87 5.48 -28.07
N LEU A 18 35.74 4.50 -28.97
CA LEU A 18 34.51 3.70 -29.12
C LEU A 18 34.15 2.94 -27.84
N LEU A 19 35.15 2.34 -27.18
CA LEU A 19 34.95 1.64 -25.91
C LEU A 19 34.45 2.60 -24.81
N ALA A 20 35.08 3.77 -24.69
CA ALA A 20 34.66 4.79 -23.73
C ALA A 20 33.22 5.27 -23.99
N THR A 21 32.87 5.55 -25.25
CA THR A 21 31.51 5.94 -25.64
C THR A 21 30.50 4.84 -25.33
N ALA A 22 30.84 3.57 -25.58
CA ALA A 22 29.97 2.44 -25.27
C ALA A 22 29.74 2.30 -23.75
N ILE A 23 30.79 2.47 -22.94
CA ILE A 23 30.69 2.44 -21.47
C ILE A 23 29.80 3.59 -20.98
N VAL A 24 30.02 4.81 -21.47
CA VAL A 24 29.21 5.98 -21.10
C VAL A 24 27.75 5.79 -21.51
N ALA A 25 27.49 5.30 -22.72
CA ALA A 25 26.14 5.00 -23.19
C ALA A 25 25.45 3.94 -22.32
N PHE A 26 26.18 2.89 -21.92
CA PHE A 26 25.66 1.87 -21.02
C PHE A 26 25.32 2.45 -19.63
N ILE A 27 26.21 3.25 -19.05
CA ILE A 27 25.95 3.90 -17.75
C ILE A 27 24.74 4.82 -17.84
N VAL A 28 24.64 5.65 -18.89
CA VAL A 28 23.50 6.54 -19.11
C VAL A 28 22.21 5.74 -19.28
N ALA A 29 22.22 4.64 -20.02
CA ALA A 29 21.07 3.77 -20.18
C ALA A 29 20.63 3.14 -18.86
N VAL A 30 21.57 2.65 -18.05
CA VAL A 30 21.28 2.07 -16.71
C VAL A 30 20.70 3.13 -15.78
N LEU A 31 21.28 4.34 -15.74
CA LEU A 31 20.77 5.44 -14.92
C LEU A 31 19.37 5.86 -15.37
N PHE A 32 19.12 5.91 -16.68
CA PHE A 32 17.81 6.24 -17.24
C PHE A 32 16.77 5.16 -16.89
N ILE A 33 17.07 3.88 -17.13
CA ILE A 33 16.18 2.77 -16.76
C ILE A 33 15.92 2.77 -15.25
N SER A 34 16.97 2.92 -14.43
CA SER A 34 16.82 2.99 -12.97
C SER A 34 15.94 4.17 -12.53
N TRP A 35 16.04 5.31 -13.21
CA TRP A 35 15.24 6.51 -12.91
C TRP A 35 13.75 6.31 -13.21
N PHE A 36 13.41 5.60 -14.29
CA PHE A 36 12.02 5.38 -14.70
C PHE A 36 11.39 4.10 -14.12
N SER A 37 12.19 3.09 -13.78
CA SER A 37 11.70 1.86 -13.14
C SER A 37 11.50 2.01 -11.63
N ASN A 38 12.19 2.95 -10.98
CA ASN A 38 12.00 3.24 -9.55
C ASN A 38 12.04 4.77 -9.32
N PRO A 39 10.97 5.49 -9.71
CA PRO A 39 10.96 6.95 -9.64
C PRO A 39 11.19 7.41 -8.19
N PRO A 40 12.24 8.19 -7.90
CA PRO A 40 12.61 8.60 -6.54
C PRO A 40 11.59 9.53 -5.87
N PHE A 41 10.57 9.97 -6.60
CA PHE A 41 9.54 10.91 -6.14
C PHE A 41 8.19 10.25 -5.81
N GLY A 42 8.13 8.91 -5.70
CA GLY A 42 6.93 8.24 -5.21
C GLY A 42 5.74 8.27 -6.18
N TRP A 43 6.00 8.48 -7.48
CA TRP A 43 5.00 8.37 -8.55
C TRP A 43 4.75 6.92 -8.99
N GLY A 44 5.08 5.96 -8.12
CA GLY A 44 4.79 4.56 -8.39
C GLY A 44 3.35 4.27 -8.00
N ASN A 45 2.53 3.82 -8.96
CA ASN A 45 1.23 3.24 -8.65
C ASN A 45 1.42 2.05 -7.69
N ALA A 46 0.38 1.71 -6.93
CA ALA A 46 0.36 0.46 -6.19
C ALA A 46 0.66 -0.73 -7.13
N PRO A 47 1.38 -1.75 -6.63
CA PRO A 47 1.65 -2.95 -7.42
C PRO A 47 0.36 -3.71 -7.70
N ASP A 48 0.27 -4.27 -8.91
CA ASP A 48 -0.83 -5.14 -9.31
C ASP A 48 -1.01 -6.28 -8.29
N GLN A 49 -2.24 -6.45 -7.81
CA GLN A 49 -2.55 -7.50 -6.85
C GLN A 49 -2.82 -8.84 -7.55
N PRO A 50 -2.49 -9.98 -6.91
CA PRO A 50 -2.76 -11.30 -7.49
C PRO A 50 -4.24 -11.51 -7.74
N ILE A 51 -5.12 -11.05 -6.85
CA ILE A 51 -6.57 -11.07 -6.98
C ILE A 51 -7.08 -9.68 -6.60
N PRO A 52 -7.83 -8.97 -7.46
CA PRO A 52 -8.44 -7.70 -7.11
C PRO A 52 -9.32 -7.81 -5.87
N PHE A 53 -9.12 -6.93 -4.90
CA PHE A 53 -9.89 -6.88 -3.66
C PHE A 53 -10.44 -5.46 -3.43
N PRO A 54 -11.68 -5.19 -3.87
CA PRO A 54 -12.31 -3.90 -3.66
C PRO A 54 -12.71 -3.71 -2.20
N HIS A 55 -12.08 -2.79 -1.49
CA HIS A 55 -12.49 -2.47 -0.11
C HIS A 55 -13.85 -1.76 -0.08
N THR A 56 -14.25 -1.12 -1.18
CA THR A 56 -15.56 -0.46 -1.35
C THR A 56 -16.75 -1.37 -1.06
N VAL A 57 -16.73 -2.62 -1.52
CA VAL A 57 -17.85 -3.55 -1.26
C VAL A 57 -17.77 -4.18 0.12
N HIS A 58 -16.58 -4.26 0.72
CA HIS A 58 -16.37 -4.92 2.01
C HIS A 58 -16.53 -3.93 3.19
N ALA A 59 -15.68 -2.90 3.22
CA ALA A 59 -15.60 -1.91 4.27
C ALA A 59 -16.39 -0.62 3.97
N GLY A 60 -16.77 -0.41 2.71
CA GLY A 60 -17.58 0.75 2.31
C GLY A 60 -18.93 0.82 3.02
N ALA A 61 -19.49 2.02 3.07
CA ALA A 61 -20.74 2.29 3.74
C ALA A 61 -21.91 1.57 3.07
N VAL A 62 -22.94 1.22 3.83
CA VAL A 62 -24.08 0.43 3.31
C VAL A 62 -24.89 1.24 2.30
N GLU A 63 -24.99 2.54 2.54
CA GLU A 63 -25.59 3.53 1.64
C GLU A 63 -24.90 3.61 0.27
N ASP A 64 -23.61 3.29 0.21
CA ASP A 64 -22.80 3.29 -1.02
C ASP A 64 -22.74 1.89 -1.68
N GLY A 65 -23.53 0.93 -1.18
CA GLY A 65 -23.54 -0.45 -1.67
C GLY A 65 -22.45 -1.36 -1.07
N GLY A 66 -21.76 -0.91 -0.02
CA GLY A 66 -20.82 -1.71 0.77
C GLY A 66 -21.49 -2.52 1.89
N HIS A 67 -20.68 -3.24 2.67
CA HIS A 67 -21.14 -4.09 3.77
C HIS A 67 -20.74 -3.57 5.16
N ALA A 68 -20.07 -2.42 5.25
CA ALA A 68 -19.60 -1.82 6.50
C ALA A 68 -18.87 -2.81 7.43
N ILE A 69 -18.10 -3.73 6.85
CA ILE A 69 -17.29 -4.68 7.61
C ILE A 69 -16.17 -3.91 8.30
N GLN A 70 -16.05 -4.10 9.61
CA GLN A 70 -15.01 -3.47 10.44
C GLN A 70 -13.60 -3.90 10.00
N CYS A 71 -12.66 -2.96 9.94
CA CYS A 71 -11.27 -3.20 9.52
C CYS A 71 -10.61 -4.39 10.28
N GLU A 72 -10.80 -4.43 11.59
CA GLU A 72 -10.27 -5.44 12.52
C GLU A 72 -10.89 -6.83 12.34
N PHE A 73 -11.99 -6.97 11.59
CA PHE A 73 -12.53 -8.28 11.26
C PHE A 73 -11.56 -9.08 10.36
N CYS A 74 -11.00 -8.40 9.36
CA CYS A 74 -9.99 -8.95 8.46
C CYS A 74 -8.59 -8.77 9.03
N HIS A 75 -8.26 -7.57 9.50
CA HIS A 75 -6.95 -7.22 10.05
C HIS A 75 -6.86 -7.47 11.57
N ARG A 76 -7.13 -8.70 11.98
CA ARG A 76 -7.40 -9.08 13.37
C ARG A 76 -6.30 -8.76 14.37
N ASN A 77 -5.05 -8.74 13.92
CA ASN A 77 -3.90 -8.52 14.80
C ASN A 77 -3.56 -7.02 14.95
N VAL A 78 -4.29 -6.12 14.30
CA VAL A 78 -3.98 -4.69 14.29
C VAL A 78 -4.05 -4.07 15.69
N THR A 79 -5.00 -4.50 16.53
CA THR A 79 -5.24 -3.95 17.87
C THR A 79 -4.33 -4.53 18.96
N THR A 80 -3.64 -5.65 18.69
CA THR A 80 -2.88 -6.41 19.70
C THR A 80 -1.43 -6.68 19.33
N GLY A 81 -1.04 -6.43 18.07
CA GLY A 81 0.26 -6.82 17.56
C GLY A 81 1.03 -5.67 16.89
N ALA A 82 2.27 -5.98 16.50
CA ALA A 82 3.11 -5.03 15.79
C ALA A 82 2.64 -4.82 14.33
N ALA A 83 1.99 -5.80 13.73
CA ALA A 83 1.52 -5.76 12.35
C ALA A 83 0.02 -6.07 12.29
N ALA A 84 -0.71 -5.32 11.45
CA ALA A 84 -2.11 -5.58 11.12
C ALA A 84 -2.31 -7.00 10.52
N THR A 85 -1.30 -7.49 9.79
CA THR A 85 -1.29 -8.71 8.99
C THR A 85 -2.36 -8.72 7.88
N VAL A 86 -2.08 -9.42 6.79
CA VAL A 86 -3.09 -9.68 5.76
C VAL A 86 -3.86 -10.94 6.17
N PRO A 87 -5.20 -10.97 6.07
CA PRO A 87 -5.98 -12.14 6.48
C PRO A 87 -5.56 -13.40 5.74
N ALA A 88 -5.67 -14.53 6.43
CA ALA A 88 -5.54 -15.84 5.81
C ALA A 88 -6.72 -16.13 4.86
N VAL A 89 -6.55 -17.04 3.91
CA VAL A 89 -7.57 -17.32 2.87
C VAL A 89 -8.87 -17.84 3.49
N GLU A 90 -8.78 -18.49 4.66
CA GLU A 90 -9.90 -18.98 5.44
C GLU A 90 -10.89 -17.87 5.81
N VAL A 91 -10.41 -16.64 6.04
CA VAL A 91 -11.28 -15.50 6.36
C VAL A 91 -12.23 -15.19 5.21
N CYS A 92 -11.73 -15.27 3.98
CA CYS A 92 -12.51 -14.97 2.78
C CYS A 92 -13.64 -15.99 2.58
N VAL A 93 -13.38 -17.27 2.87
CA VAL A 93 -14.37 -18.33 2.63
C VAL A 93 -15.48 -18.41 3.68
N ILE A 94 -15.38 -17.66 4.79
CA ILE A 94 -16.47 -17.53 5.78
C ILE A 94 -17.76 -17.08 5.10
N CYS A 95 -17.65 -16.08 4.21
CA CYS A 95 -18.77 -15.56 3.44
C CYS A 95 -18.79 -16.12 2.02
N HIS A 96 -17.65 -16.15 1.32
CA HIS A 96 -17.63 -16.48 -0.12
C HIS A 96 -17.93 -17.95 -0.46
N LYS A 97 -17.97 -18.85 0.54
CA LYS A 97 -18.53 -20.20 0.34
C LYS A 97 -20.05 -20.16 0.12
N GLN A 98 -20.73 -19.18 0.70
CA GLN A 98 -22.18 -18.94 0.60
C GLN A 98 -22.52 -17.79 -0.36
N VAL A 99 -21.56 -16.95 -0.71
CA VAL A 99 -21.72 -15.83 -1.65
C VAL A 99 -20.76 -16.07 -2.82
N ASN A 100 -21.18 -16.94 -3.75
CA ASN A 100 -20.41 -17.34 -4.92
C ASN A 100 -21.16 -17.01 -6.21
N GLY A 101 -20.47 -17.10 -7.36
CA GLY A 101 -21.09 -16.81 -8.67
C GLY A 101 -22.20 -17.76 -9.10
N GLY A 102 -22.42 -18.85 -8.36
CA GLY A 102 -23.52 -19.79 -8.60
C GLY A 102 -24.83 -19.42 -7.91
N ASN A 103 -24.79 -18.67 -6.80
CA ASN A 103 -25.97 -18.33 -6.01
C ASN A 103 -26.24 -16.82 -5.88
N VAL A 104 -25.31 -15.99 -6.36
CA VAL A 104 -25.58 -14.59 -6.63
C VAL A 104 -25.55 -14.38 -8.15
N LYS A 105 -26.71 -14.22 -8.75
CA LYS A 105 -26.83 -13.82 -10.15
C LYS A 105 -26.78 -12.29 -10.26
N ALA A 106 -26.09 -11.79 -11.27
CA ALA A 106 -25.98 -10.36 -11.57
C ALA A 106 -27.34 -9.67 -11.83
N ASP A 107 -28.42 -10.44 -11.99
CA ASP A 107 -29.79 -9.97 -12.25
C ASP A 107 -30.55 -9.49 -11.00
N HIS A 108 -30.07 -9.80 -9.78
CA HIS A 108 -30.68 -9.33 -8.53
C HIS A 108 -30.22 -7.92 -8.09
N ILE A 109 -29.26 -7.31 -8.81
CA ILE A 109 -28.74 -5.95 -8.55
C ILE A 109 -29.30 -4.98 -9.59
N ALA A 110 -30.63 -4.94 -9.69
CA ALA A 110 -31.34 -4.08 -10.63
C ALA A 110 -32.11 -3.01 -9.87
N LYS A 111 -31.41 -1.95 -9.43
CA LYS A 111 -31.84 -0.53 -9.39
C LYS A 111 -30.80 0.34 -8.65
N GLU A 112 -30.15 1.22 -9.41
CA GLU A 112 -29.25 2.33 -8.98
C GLU A 112 -27.86 1.97 -8.42
N PRO A 113 -26.96 2.96 -8.34
CA PRO A 113 -25.99 3.41 -9.35
C PRO A 113 -24.83 2.39 -9.54
N GLU A 114 -23.87 2.66 -10.41
CA GLU A 114 -22.87 1.67 -10.87
C GLU A 114 -21.91 1.08 -9.81
N ILE A 115 -22.00 1.48 -8.55
CA ILE A 115 -21.14 1.05 -7.46
C ILE A 115 -21.74 -0.23 -6.85
N GLY A 116 -21.08 -1.37 -7.04
CA GLY A 116 -21.50 -2.65 -6.45
C GLY A 116 -22.14 -3.65 -7.41
N LYS A 117 -22.09 -3.43 -8.73
CA LYS A 117 -22.49 -4.47 -9.70
C LYS A 117 -21.52 -5.64 -9.63
N ILE A 118 -22.03 -6.81 -9.26
CA ILE A 118 -21.29 -8.07 -9.38
C ILE A 118 -21.08 -8.34 -10.87
N THR A 119 -19.84 -8.21 -11.32
CA THR A 119 -19.42 -8.50 -12.69
C THR A 119 -18.98 -9.95 -12.84
N ASP A 120 -18.95 -10.47 -14.06
CA ASP A 120 -18.36 -11.79 -14.36
C ASP A 120 -16.90 -11.86 -13.86
N GLU A 121 -16.19 -10.73 -13.90
CA GLU A 121 -14.84 -10.60 -13.33
C GLU A 121 -14.84 -10.76 -11.81
N SER A 122 -15.79 -10.13 -11.11
CA SER A 122 -15.93 -10.25 -9.65
C SER A 122 -16.19 -11.70 -9.25
N LEU A 123 -17.05 -12.41 -9.99
CA LEU A 123 -17.32 -13.83 -9.77
C LEU A 123 -16.10 -14.72 -10.02
N SER A 124 -15.34 -14.43 -11.07
CA SER A 124 -14.06 -15.09 -11.35
C SER A 124 -13.06 -14.85 -10.21
N ASN A 125 -12.95 -13.63 -9.71
CA ASN A 125 -12.05 -13.30 -8.59
C ASN A 125 -12.44 -14.03 -7.30
N ILE A 126 -13.74 -14.12 -6.98
CA ILE A 126 -14.23 -14.93 -5.86
C ILE A 126 -13.87 -16.40 -6.05
N GLN A 127 -14.04 -16.96 -7.25
CA GLN A 127 -13.68 -18.35 -7.53
C GLN A 127 -12.19 -18.61 -7.31
N ARG A 128 -11.30 -17.69 -7.72
CA ARG A 128 -9.86 -17.81 -7.49
C ARG A 128 -9.50 -17.89 -6.01
N VAL A 129 -10.23 -17.19 -5.14
CA VAL A 129 -10.07 -17.28 -3.68
C VAL A 129 -10.53 -18.65 -3.16
N LEU A 130 -11.67 -19.15 -3.65
CA LEU A 130 -12.18 -20.48 -3.29
C LEU A 130 -11.21 -21.59 -3.71
N ASP A 131 -10.62 -21.49 -4.90
CA ASP A 131 -9.63 -22.43 -5.42
C ASP A 131 -8.37 -22.43 -4.54
N LYS A 132 -7.86 -21.24 -4.18
CA LYS A 132 -6.71 -21.09 -3.28
C LYS A 132 -6.95 -21.75 -1.91
N HIS A 133 -8.14 -21.56 -1.35
CA HIS A 133 -8.55 -22.22 -0.10
C HIS A 133 -8.64 -23.74 -0.27
N SER A 134 -9.25 -24.23 -1.36
CA SER A 134 -9.37 -25.67 -1.65
C SER A 134 -8.03 -26.36 -1.82
N ASP A 135 -7.08 -25.70 -2.48
CA ASP A 135 -5.73 -26.20 -2.70
C ASP A 135 -4.84 -26.10 -1.45
N GLY A 136 -5.30 -25.44 -0.39
CA GLY A 136 -4.49 -25.14 0.81
C GLY A 136 -3.30 -24.21 0.52
N ARG A 137 -3.38 -23.39 -0.53
CA ARG A 137 -2.31 -22.47 -0.94
C ARG A 137 -2.64 -21.02 -0.53
N PRO A 138 -1.69 -20.27 0.02
CA PRO A 138 -1.90 -18.85 0.32
C PRO A 138 -2.07 -18.01 -0.96
N ILE A 139 -2.60 -16.80 -0.77
CA ILE A 139 -2.58 -15.74 -1.77
C ILE A 139 -1.33 -14.91 -1.53
N ASP A 140 -0.49 -14.80 -2.56
CA ASP A 140 0.79 -14.10 -2.51
C ASP A 140 0.58 -12.60 -2.78
N TRP A 141 0.06 -11.90 -1.77
CA TRP A 141 -0.29 -10.47 -1.86
C TRP A 141 0.94 -9.58 -2.05
N GLU A 142 0.78 -8.54 -2.89
CA GLU A 142 1.81 -7.52 -3.07
C GLU A 142 1.61 -6.37 -2.07
N ARG A 143 2.59 -6.16 -1.19
CA ARG A 143 2.51 -5.10 -0.17
C ARG A 143 2.65 -3.72 -0.78
N VAL A 144 1.59 -2.91 -0.63
CA VAL A 144 1.54 -1.48 -0.99
C VAL A 144 2.41 -0.64 -0.04
N HIS A 145 2.20 -0.81 1.28
CA HIS A 145 2.97 -0.08 2.30
C HIS A 145 4.17 -0.93 2.75
N ARG A 146 5.38 -0.41 2.53
CA ARG A 146 6.64 -1.03 3.00
C ARG A 146 7.50 0.00 3.72
N MET A 147 7.94 -0.36 4.92
CA MET A 147 9.02 0.34 5.61
C MET A 147 10.31 -0.49 5.52
N PRO A 148 11.49 0.14 5.61
CA PRO A 148 12.76 -0.59 5.66
C PRO A 148 12.80 -1.57 6.84
N ASP A 149 13.50 -2.69 6.69
CA ASP A 149 13.54 -3.76 7.72
C ASP A 149 14.16 -3.32 9.06
N HIS A 150 15.01 -2.28 9.04
CA HIS A 150 15.61 -1.67 10.23
C HIS A 150 14.67 -0.66 10.91
N VAL A 151 13.42 -0.52 10.44
CA VAL A 151 12.38 0.31 11.06
C VAL A 151 11.33 -0.59 11.71
N ARG A 152 11.15 -0.43 13.01
CA ARG A 152 10.12 -1.10 13.79
C ARG A 152 8.92 -0.17 13.98
N PHE A 153 7.81 -0.53 13.36
CA PHE A 153 6.50 0.06 13.62
C PHE A 153 5.61 -0.94 14.36
N VAL A 154 4.83 -0.47 15.34
CA VAL A 154 3.95 -1.32 16.17
C VAL A 154 2.52 -0.80 16.09
N HIS A 155 1.64 -1.47 15.35
CA HIS A 155 0.25 -1.03 15.15
C HIS A 155 -0.51 -0.86 16.46
N GLU A 156 -0.45 -1.81 17.38
CA GLU A 156 -1.12 -1.74 18.70
C GLU A 156 -0.83 -0.43 19.44
N ALA A 157 0.44 -0.02 19.50
CA ALA A 157 0.85 1.19 20.22
C ALA A 157 0.24 2.46 19.60
N HIS A 158 0.23 2.53 18.27
CA HIS A 158 -0.32 3.68 17.53
C HIS A 158 -1.84 3.70 17.58
N LEU A 159 -2.50 2.55 17.45
CA LEU A 159 -3.95 2.45 17.59
C LEU A 159 -4.41 2.82 19.01
N ARG A 160 -3.72 2.34 20.05
CA ARG A 160 -4.06 2.71 21.43
C ARG A 160 -3.96 4.21 21.67
N PHE A 161 -2.96 4.88 21.08
CA PHE A 161 -2.85 6.33 21.17
C PHE A 161 -4.09 7.04 20.63
N LEU A 162 -4.65 6.58 19.51
CA LEU A 162 -5.81 7.21 18.86
C LEU A 162 -7.15 6.79 19.49
N THR A 163 -7.25 5.55 19.98
CA THR A 163 -8.54 4.94 20.38
C THR A 163 -8.76 4.91 21.88
N GLN A 164 -7.78 5.31 22.70
CA GLN A 164 -7.84 5.23 24.16
C GLN A 164 -7.31 6.49 24.84
N GLY A 165 -7.62 6.61 26.14
CA GLY A 165 -7.17 7.70 27.01
C GLY A 165 -8.24 8.76 27.28
N GLU A 166 -7.83 9.81 27.99
CA GLU A 166 -8.70 10.95 28.31
C GLU A 166 -8.98 11.80 27.07
N PRO A 167 -10.16 12.46 26.99
CA PRO A 167 -10.50 13.35 25.89
C PRO A 167 -9.44 14.43 25.66
N ARG A 168 -8.91 14.48 24.44
CA ARG A 168 -7.84 15.41 24.07
C ARG A 168 -7.89 15.72 22.59
N GLN A 169 -7.44 16.92 22.24
CA GLN A 169 -7.32 17.33 20.84
C GLN A 169 -5.87 17.12 20.37
N VAL A 170 -5.71 16.54 19.19
CA VAL A 170 -4.40 16.35 18.54
C VAL A 170 -4.40 16.98 17.16
N THR A 171 -3.24 17.44 16.74
CA THR A 171 -3.00 17.79 15.34
C THR A 171 -2.18 16.66 14.71
N LEU A 172 -2.61 16.23 13.52
CA LEU A 172 -1.98 15.15 12.79
C LEU A 172 -1.36 15.76 11.52
N PRO A 173 -0.03 15.63 11.32
CA PRO A 173 0.64 16.12 10.10
C PRO A 173 0.40 15.19 8.88
N MET A 174 -0.66 14.37 8.94
CA MET A 174 -1.03 13.36 7.96
C MET A 174 -2.51 13.60 7.61
N GLY A 175 -2.79 14.03 6.37
CA GLY A 175 -4.13 14.44 5.92
C GLY A 175 -4.34 15.96 5.90
N ASP A 176 -5.56 16.43 6.13
CA ASP A 176 -5.98 17.85 6.00
C ASP A 176 -5.48 18.78 7.12
N GLU A 177 -4.51 18.32 7.93
CA GLU A 177 -3.94 19.00 9.11
C GLU A 177 -4.98 19.51 10.12
N GLN A 178 -6.19 18.94 10.12
CA GLN A 178 -7.27 19.37 11.01
C GLN A 178 -7.10 18.80 12.43
N PRO A 179 -7.45 19.57 13.47
CA PRO A 179 -7.49 19.07 14.84
C PRO A 179 -8.51 17.93 15.00
N MET A 180 -8.07 16.79 15.52
CA MET A 180 -8.91 15.62 15.80
C MET A 180 -9.14 15.46 17.30
N ASN A 181 -10.37 15.15 17.70
CA ASN A 181 -10.72 14.85 19.08
C ASN A 181 -10.57 13.35 19.33
N LEU A 182 -9.71 12.97 20.27
CA LEU A 182 -9.51 11.60 20.70
C LEU A 182 -10.28 11.33 22.00
N PRO A 183 -10.67 10.09 22.29
CA PRO A 183 -10.47 8.88 21.47
C PRO A 183 -11.43 8.78 20.27
N VAL A 184 -10.93 8.25 19.15
CA VAL A 184 -11.74 7.93 17.96
C VAL A 184 -11.99 6.42 17.84
N PRO A 185 -13.05 5.98 17.13
CA PRO A 185 -13.25 4.58 16.77
C PRO A 185 -12.09 4.01 15.94
N VAL A 186 -11.94 2.68 15.92
CA VAL A 186 -10.85 2.00 15.18
C VAL A 186 -10.89 2.31 13.69
N GLN A 187 -12.08 2.35 13.08
CA GLN A 187 -12.22 2.66 11.65
C GLN A 187 -11.68 4.06 11.33
N GLU A 188 -11.99 5.06 12.14
CA GLU A 188 -11.48 6.44 11.98
C GLU A 188 -9.99 6.53 12.30
N ALA A 189 -9.49 5.75 13.27
CA ALA A 189 -8.05 5.70 13.55
C ALA A 189 -7.22 5.16 12.38
N CYS A 190 -7.77 4.23 11.58
CA CYS A 190 -7.10 3.69 10.39
C CYS A 190 -6.97 4.75 9.27
N THR A 191 -7.97 5.61 9.09
CA THR A 191 -7.98 6.60 8.00
C THR A 191 -6.96 7.72 8.20
N VAL A 192 -6.52 7.95 9.45
CA VAL A 192 -5.42 8.85 9.77
C VAL A 192 -4.14 8.49 9.02
N CYS A 193 -3.89 7.19 8.81
CA CYS A 193 -2.62 6.71 8.26
C CYS A 193 -2.71 6.00 6.90
N HIS A 194 -3.89 5.57 6.49
CA HIS A 194 -4.09 4.81 5.26
C HIS A 194 -5.08 5.48 4.30
N GLY A 195 -5.60 6.66 4.66
CA GLY A 195 -6.63 7.36 3.92
C GLY A 195 -7.98 6.67 4.03
N ASP A 196 -8.94 7.10 3.22
CA ASP A 196 -10.27 6.48 3.16
C ASP A 196 -10.24 5.15 2.38
N VAL A 197 -9.68 4.12 3.01
CA VAL A 197 -9.58 2.76 2.43
C VAL A 197 -10.96 2.18 2.12
N ALA A 198 -12.00 2.58 2.86
CA ALA A 198 -13.36 2.11 2.61
C ALA A 198 -13.89 2.56 1.24
N GLN A 199 -13.31 3.59 0.64
CA GLN A 199 -13.63 4.07 -0.71
C GLN A 199 -12.61 3.63 -1.78
N MET A 200 -11.66 2.77 -1.42
CA MET A 200 -10.62 2.27 -2.35
C MET A 200 -11.05 0.95 -3.01
N ALA A 201 -11.25 0.99 -4.33
CA ALA A 201 -11.37 -0.23 -5.13
C ALA A 201 -10.02 -0.98 -5.25
N GLU A 202 -8.92 -0.23 -5.21
CA GLU A 202 -7.56 -0.73 -5.12
C GLU A 202 -6.80 0.13 -4.12
N VAL A 203 -6.05 -0.52 -3.22
CA VAL A 203 -5.31 0.20 -2.18
C VAL A 203 -4.15 0.95 -2.82
N GLN A 204 -4.13 2.27 -2.63
CA GLN A 204 -3.04 3.14 -3.05
C GLN A 204 -2.36 3.73 -1.81
N PRO A 205 -1.07 4.09 -1.89
CA PRO A 205 -0.45 4.95 -0.89
C PRO A 205 -1.21 6.27 -0.81
N GLN A 206 -1.45 6.79 0.39
CA GLN A 206 -2.11 8.08 0.54
C GLN A 206 -1.22 9.22 0.00
N ASP A 207 -1.82 10.09 -0.82
CA ASP A 207 -1.17 11.28 -1.33
C ASP A 207 -0.62 12.15 -0.18
N ASN A 208 0.61 12.65 -0.33
CA ASN A 208 1.34 13.43 0.68
C ASN A 208 1.63 12.72 2.01
N GLN A 209 1.27 11.45 2.17
CA GLN A 209 1.62 10.67 3.34
C GLN A 209 2.72 9.67 3.00
N SER A 210 3.94 10.20 2.85
CA SER A 210 5.10 9.33 2.77
C SER A 210 5.30 8.70 4.15
N LEU A 211 5.20 7.38 4.33
CA LEU A 211 5.59 6.65 5.54
C LEU A 211 7.13 6.69 5.74
N LYS A 212 7.68 7.89 5.67
CA LYS A 212 9.09 8.23 5.81
C LYS A 212 9.31 8.78 7.21
N MET A 213 10.58 8.79 7.61
CA MET A 213 11.02 9.24 8.93
C MET A 213 10.47 10.61 9.34
N GLY A 214 10.39 11.58 8.42
CA GLY A 214 9.90 12.93 8.71
C GLY A 214 8.47 12.93 9.27
N THR A 215 7.56 12.23 8.59
CA THR A 215 6.16 12.11 9.00
C THR A 215 6.00 11.48 10.38
N CYS A 216 6.78 10.43 10.68
CA CYS A 216 6.80 9.82 12.01
C CYS A 216 7.29 10.79 13.09
N LEU A 217 8.42 11.47 12.83
CA LEU A 217 9.03 12.39 13.77
C LEU A 217 8.15 13.61 14.03
N ASP A 218 7.51 14.17 13.01
CA ASP A 218 6.69 15.38 13.16
C ASP A 218 5.44 15.08 13.99
N CYS A 219 4.78 13.94 13.74
CA CYS A 219 3.67 13.49 14.57
C CYS A 219 4.11 13.27 16.02
N HIS A 220 5.25 12.60 16.24
CA HIS A 220 5.77 12.36 17.59
C HIS A 220 6.13 13.66 18.32
N ARG A 221 6.77 14.63 17.65
CA ARG A 221 7.11 15.94 18.24
C ARG A 221 5.87 16.72 18.63
N GLN A 222 4.89 16.82 17.74
CA GLN A 222 3.65 17.58 17.98
C GLN A 222 2.85 16.99 19.15
N ASN A 223 2.94 15.68 19.35
CA ASN A 223 2.19 14.96 20.37
C ASN A 223 3.04 14.55 21.59
N SER A 224 4.25 15.09 21.73
CA SER A 224 5.16 14.81 22.86
C SER A 224 5.46 13.31 23.09
N VAL A 225 5.51 12.54 22.00
CA VAL A 225 5.90 11.12 21.99
C VAL A 225 7.42 11.04 21.74
N SER A 226 8.07 9.99 22.25
CA SER A 226 9.51 9.79 22.10
C SER A 226 9.95 9.79 20.63
N THR A 227 10.97 10.57 20.31
CA THR A 227 11.65 10.60 19.01
C THR A 227 13.03 9.95 19.08
N ASP A 228 13.29 9.15 20.11
CA ASP A 228 14.58 8.46 20.27
C ASP A 228 14.78 7.42 19.15
N CYS A 229 15.99 7.34 18.62
CA CYS A 229 16.32 6.45 17.51
C CYS A 229 16.01 4.98 17.81
N THR A 230 16.20 4.52 19.06
CA THR A 230 16.02 3.12 19.48
C THR A 230 14.55 2.71 19.60
N VAL A 231 13.63 3.67 19.64
CA VAL A 231 12.19 3.42 19.61
C VAL A 231 11.76 2.95 18.22
N CYS A 232 12.36 3.54 17.18
CA CYS A 232 12.00 3.31 15.78
C CYS A 232 12.95 2.34 15.07
N HIS A 233 14.20 2.20 15.52
CA HIS A 233 15.23 1.42 14.85
C HIS A 233 15.80 0.32 15.74
N LYS A 234 15.99 -0.87 15.15
CA LYS A 234 16.63 -2.03 15.76
C LYS A 234 17.56 -2.72 14.78
#